data_AF-A0A8J3UCD1-F1
#
_entry.id   AF-A0A8J3UCD1-F1
#
_cell.length_a   1.000
_cell.length_b   1.000
_cell.length_c   1.000
_cell.angle_alpha   90.00
_cell.angle_beta   90.00
_cell.angle_gamma   90.00
#
_symmetry.space_group_name_H-M   'P 1'
#
loop_
_entity.id
_entity.type
_entity.pdbx_description
1 polymer ?
#
loop_
_entity_poly.entity_id
_entity_poly.type
_entity_poly.pdbx_seq_one_letter_code
_entity_poly.pdbx_strand_id
1 'polypeptide(L)'
;MPTGTITIRHNHEDGTLIYGTDKGDGVYDIVRKWENGGFKYFPSMRMIGLRNSRDRVADRYAINKAAEALRQAGFEVDVEIDDEHRDRAQVLADQADRLDDRRDALTTKAERHAGNAAAAADRADQLSERFAGGQPILVGHHSERGAQRDRKRMDSAMRTSIAEDAEAQDAARRANAVGSAAARSARPDVTARRIQTAEAELRKIQKELDGYERRHLDHRGNPYYIEVHEPATGDHRERLLSRKAQLDNQLEYDRKQIEAAEAEGTHITYGPHNVHVGDTVHYWRRRSTILKVNRVTVSADSGYSWPDKVKFTEIRGIECPHGEDGPTVLAPRRAAAKRPAAPKVEVPQVDTDQLKAKTEMANVQVSRSLEAFVSPPMVVDRLMELADIHPGMAVLEPSAGTGNIAAAAVERGAVVDCVEISHDLANILVERVPDLNRVDIRDFLFLARGEERVYDRVVMNPPFSDGKDLYHVAHATKFVKPGGLLVAVMGASVIYRQTKDAERFRAMVDERGGWFEPLPAGSFAPATNANTVIAIIPAPEA
;
A
#
# COMPACT_ATOMS: atom_id res chain seq x y z
N MET A 1 37.92 17.95 29.53
CA MET A 1 37.04 16.76 29.57
C MET A 1 35.71 17.25 30.10
N PRO A 2 34.59 17.19 29.34
CA PRO A 2 33.30 17.55 29.90
C PRO A 2 32.94 16.55 31.01
N THR A 3 32.91 17.03 32.25
CA THR A 3 32.60 16.27 33.48
C THR A 3 31.12 16.41 33.82
N GLY A 4 30.24 16.13 32.86
CA GLY A 4 28.79 16.16 33.05
C GLY A 4 28.24 14.75 33.13
N THR A 5 27.47 14.45 34.16
CA THR A 5 26.64 13.23 34.22
C THR A 5 25.50 13.38 33.22
N ILE A 6 25.39 12.42 32.29
CA ILE A 6 24.35 12.36 31.27
C ILE A 6 23.31 11.32 31.68
N THR A 7 22.03 11.67 31.66
CA THR A 7 20.95 10.71 31.95
C THR A 7 20.16 10.44 30.69
N ILE A 8 20.11 9.18 30.25
CA ILE A 8 19.20 8.72 29.20
C ILE A 8 17.96 8.17 29.89
N ARG A 9 16.84 8.89 29.78
CA ARG A 9 15.58 8.50 30.41
C ARG A 9 14.56 8.09 29.36
N HIS A 10 13.89 6.98 29.62
CA HIS A 10 12.73 6.52 28.85
C HIS A 10 11.52 6.41 29.77
N ASN A 11 10.42 7.06 29.38
CA ASN A 11 9.08 6.78 29.88
C ASN A 11 8.09 6.85 28.71
N HIS A 12 6.87 6.34 28.89
CA HIS A 12 5.85 6.35 27.84
C HIS A 12 5.40 7.78 27.46
N GLU A 13 5.37 8.73 28.38
CA GLU A 13 4.87 10.10 28.15
C GLU A 13 5.81 10.95 27.28
N ASP A 14 7.07 11.05 27.68
CA ASP A 14 8.11 11.85 27.06
C ASP A 14 8.82 11.11 25.91
N GLY A 15 8.85 9.78 26.00
CA GLY A 15 9.66 8.90 25.15
C GLY A 15 11.10 8.83 25.67
N THR A 16 12.05 8.60 24.76
CA THR A 16 13.48 8.53 25.12
C THR A 16 14.15 9.88 24.92
N LEU A 17 14.59 10.51 26.01
CA LEU A 17 15.25 11.82 26.02
C LEU A 17 16.59 11.75 26.77
N ILE A 18 17.52 12.61 26.35
CA ILE A 18 18.84 12.75 26.98
C ILE A 18 18.88 14.06 27.76
N TYR A 19 19.18 13.95 29.06
CA TYR A 19 19.32 15.05 30.01
C TYR A 19 20.80 15.27 30.38
N GLY A 20 21.13 16.48 30.86
CA GLY A 20 22.50 16.85 31.24
C GLY A 20 23.40 17.25 30.07
N THR A 21 22.83 17.49 28.89
CA THR A 21 23.55 17.90 27.67
C THR A 21 23.45 19.40 27.42
N ASP A 22 24.54 19.99 26.92
CA ASP A 22 24.66 21.40 26.55
C ASP A 22 25.04 21.56 25.06
N LYS A 23 24.68 22.69 24.46
CA LYS A 23 25.02 22.95 23.06
C LYS A 23 26.54 23.01 22.88
N GLY A 24 27.09 22.06 22.14
CA GLY A 24 28.53 21.99 21.82
C GLY A 24 29.34 21.06 22.73
N ASP A 25 28.69 20.30 23.60
CA ASP A 25 29.31 19.27 24.45
C ASP A 25 29.79 18.02 23.70
N GLY A 26 29.41 17.87 22.42
CA GLY A 26 29.74 16.72 21.58
C GLY A 26 28.80 15.51 21.74
N VAL A 27 27.86 15.54 22.69
CA VAL A 27 26.92 14.44 22.97
C VAL A 27 26.08 14.14 21.72
N TYR A 28 25.51 15.16 21.08
CA TYR A 28 24.70 15.00 19.87
C TYR A 28 25.47 14.33 18.73
N ASP A 29 26.75 14.70 18.53
CA ASP A 29 27.58 14.13 17.47
C ASP A 29 27.90 12.66 17.69
N ILE A 30 27.96 12.23 18.94
CA ILE A 30 28.15 10.84 19.32
C ILE A 30 26.86 10.06 19.06
N VAL A 31 25.72 10.51 19.60
CA VAL A 31 24.47 9.73 19.57
C VAL A 31 23.73 9.79 18.23
N ARG A 32 23.96 10.80 17.39
CA ARG A 32 23.32 10.90 16.06
C ARG A 32 23.89 9.93 15.02
N LYS A 33 24.99 9.24 15.32
CA LYS A 33 25.57 8.22 14.44
C LYS A 33 24.57 7.09 14.22
N TRP A 34 24.56 6.53 13.01
CA TRP A 34 23.59 5.51 12.59
C TRP A 34 23.68 4.23 13.44
N GLU A 35 24.87 3.91 13.97
CA GLU A 35 25.13 2.76 14.85
C GLU A 35 24.48 2.88 16.23
N ASN A 36 24.11 4.10 16.64
CA ASN A 36 23.67 4.43 17.99
C ASN A 36 22.15 4.64 18.09
N GLY A 37 21.37 4.09 17.15
CA GLY A 37 19.90 4.09 17.23
C GLY A 37 19.20 5.33 16.67
N GLY A 38 19.91 6.28 16.04
CA GLY A 38 19.28 7.34 15.24
C GLY A 38 18.64 8.49 16.05
N PHE A 39 19.29 8.89 17.14
CA PHE A 39 18.89 10.05 17.95
C PHE A 39 18.85 11.35 17.12
N LYS A 40 17.90 12.23 17.44
CA LYS A 40 17.71 13.52 16.78
C LYS A 40 17.59 14.65 17.80
N TYR A 41 18.03 15.82 17.40
CA TYR A 41 17.72 17.05 18.12
C TYR A 41 16.28 17.50 17.81
N PHE A 42 15.50 17.77 18.85
CA PHE A 42 14.14 18.26 18.77
C PHE A 42 14.10 19.76 19.06
N PRO A 43 13.93 20.64 18.04
CA PRO A 43 14.00 22.09 18.24
C PRO A 43 12.94 22.65 19.19
N SER A 44 11.75 22.04 19.23
CA SER A 44 10.63 22.47 20.09
C SER A 44 10.91 22.26 21.57
N MET A 45 11.59 21.16 21.91
CA MET A 45 11.95 20.82 23.30
C MET A 45 13.36 21.26 23.67
N ARG A 46 14.18 21.60 22.68
CA ARG A 46 15.62 21.87 22.82
C ARG A 46 16.39 20.72 23.45
N MET A 47 15.99 19.49 23.11
CA MET A 47 16.55 18.27 23.67
C MET A 47 16.95 17.28 22.58
N ILE A 48 17.83 16.34 22.92
CA ILE A 48 18.17 15.20 22.07
C ILE A 48 17.30 14.01 22.51
N GLY A 49 16.77 13.25 21.56
CA GLY A 49 16.07 12.02 21.89
C GLY A 49 15.79 11.12 20.69
N LEU A 50 15.15 9.99 20.97
CA LEU A 50 14.85 8.97 19.98
C LEU A 50 13.52 9.27 19.27
N ARG A 51 13.52 9.27 17.93
CA ARG A 51 12.30 9.53 17.15
C ARG A 51 11.30 8.39 17.31
N ASN A 52 10.00 8.72 17.38
CA ASN A 52 8.90 7.76 17.49
C ASN A 52 9.00 6.84 18.73
N SER A 53 9.58 7.32 19.83
CA SER A 53 9.77 6.56 21.07
C SER A 53 8.65 6.76 22.11
N ARG A 54 7.83 7.82 21.98
CA ARG A 54 6.68 8.07 22.85
C ARG A 54 5.62 7.00 22.71
N ASP A 55 4.95 6.70 23.83
CA ASP A 55 3.89 5.72 23.98
C ASP A 55 4.27 4.31 23.46
N ARG A 56 5.58 4.01 23.48
CA ARG A 56 6.16 2.73 23.07
C ARG A 56 7.12 2.25 24.15
N VAL A 57 7.27 0.94 24.22
CA VAL A 57 8.32 0.28 25.02
C VAL A 57 9.69 0.81 24.61
N ALA A 58 10.57 0.96 25.60
CA ALA A 58 11.94 1.41 25.40
C ALA A 58 12.66 0.60 24.32
N ASP A 59 13.26 1.29 23.36
CA ASP A 59 14.23 0.68 22.46
C ASP A 59 15.55 0.48 23.22
N ARG A 60 15.57 -0.56 24.04
CA ARG A 60 16.71 -0.90 24.91
C ARG A 60 18.00 -1.07 24.11
N TYR A 61 17.92 -1.54 22.87
CA TYR A 61 19.09 -1.68 22.01
C TYR A 61 19.68 -0.30 21.66
N ALA A 62 18.85 0.62 21.16
CA ALA A 62 19.27 1.98 20.84
C ALA A 62 19.81 2.73 22.07
N ILE A 63 19.11 2.62 23.21
CA ILE A 63 19.49 3.24 24.48
C ILE A 63 20.85 2.71 24.94
N ASN A 64 21.03 1.38 24.96
CA ASN A 64 22.27 0.77 25.41
C ASN A 64 23.45 1.14 24.50
N LYS A 65 23.24 1.17 23.18
CA LYS A 65 24.29 1.58 22.23
C LYS A 65 24.70 3.04 22.41
N ALA A 66 23.74 3.94 22.61
CA ALA A 66 24.03 5.34 22.90
C ALA A 66 24.77 5.50 24.24
N ALA A 67 24.35 4.78 25.28
CA ALA A 67 25.02 4.80 26.59
C ALA A 67 26.45 4.28 26.51
N GLU A 68 26.69 3.17 25.80
CA GLU A 68 28.03 2.63 25.53
C GLU A 68 28.92 3.65 24.82
N ALA A 69 28.43 4.28 23.76
CA ALA A 69 29.19 5.26 22.97
C ALA A 69 29.54 6.51 23.79
N LEU A 70 28.63 6.98 24.64
CA LEU A 70 28.86 8.11 25.52
C LEU A 70 29.86 7.79 26.64
N ARG A 71 29.78 6.59 27.23
CA ARG A 71 30.78 6.11 28.21
C ARG A 71 32.17 6.00 27.60
N GLN A 72 32.27 5.50 26.36
CA GLN A 72 33.55 5.44 25.64
C GLN A 72 34.14 6.83 25.35
N ALA A 73 33.29 7.84 25.17
CA ALA A 73 33.72 9.23 25.02
C ALA A 73 34.09 9.90 26.35
N GLY A 74 34.00 9.20 27.48
CA GLY A 74 34.41 9.67 28.81
C GLY A 74 33.31 10.34 29.63
N PHE A 75 32.04 10.25 29.21
CA PHE A 75 30.91 10.74 30.01
C PHE A 75 30.45 9.70 31.03
N GLU A 76 30.01 10.15 32.19
CA GLU A 76 29.27 9.32 33.13
C GLU A 76 27.82 9.24 32.67
N VAL A 77 27.28 8.03 32.47
CA VAL A 77 25.94 7.84 31.88
C VAL A 77 25.06 6.99 32.77
N ASP A 78 23.95 7.58 33.20
CA ASP A 78 22.86 6.91 33.89
C ASP A 78 21.71 6.57 32.92
N VAL A 79 21.07 5.42 33.11
CA VAL A 79 20.00 4.92 32.25
C VAL A 79 18.79 4.57 33.09
N GLU A 80 17.74 5.38 32.94
CA GLU A 80 16.47 5.23 33.63
C GLU A 80 15.41 4.74 32.63
N ILE A 81 14.85 3.55 32.85
CA ILE A 81 13.81 2.99 31.98
C ILE A 81 12.58 2.67 32.81
N ASP A 82 11.51 3.39 32.51
CA ASP A 82 10.15 3.13 32.98
C ASP A 82 9.29 2.69 31.78
N ASP A 83 9.01 1.39 31.70
CA ASP A 83 8.19 0.76 30.66
C ASP A 83 6.71 0.60 31.11
N GLU A 84 6.28 1.32 32.17
CA GLU A 84 4.89 1.31 32.60
C GLU A 84 4.00 1.95 31.51
N HIS A 85 3.01 1.19 31.04
CA HIS A 85 2.15 1.68 29.97
C HIS A 85 1.13 2.67 30.54
N ARG A 86 0.89 3.75 29.80
CA ARG A 86 -0.17 4.70 30.11
C ARG A 86 -1.53 4.15 29.67
N ASP A 87 -2.58 4.69 30.28
CA ASP A 87 -3.95 4.39 29.85
C ASP A 87 -4.19 4.86 28.41
N ARG A 88 -4.84 4.02 27.61
CA ARG A 88 -5.04 4.26 26.18
C ARG A 88 -5.87 5.51 25.89
N ALA A 89 -6.85 5.82 26.75
CA ALA A 89 -7.66 7.02 26.57
C ALA A 89 -6.83 8.28 26.78
N GLN A 90 -5.97 8.29 27.82
CA GLN A 90 -5.04 9.39 28.08
C GLN A 90 -4.07 9.59 26.92
N VAL A 91 -3.47 8.52 26.41
CA VAL A 91 -2.55 8.57 25.25
C VAL A 91 -3.22 9.20 24.03
N LEU A 92 -4.47 8.82 23.74
CA LEU A 92 -5.22 9.35 22.60
C LEU A 92 -5.63 10.80 22.79
N ALA A 93 -5.96 11.22 24.03
CA ALA A 93 -6.25 12.61 24.36
C ALA A 93 -5.01 13.50 24.14
N ASP A 94 -3.86 13.17 24.73
CA ASP A 94 -2.62 13.92 24.50
C ASP A 94 -2.20 13.93 23.03
N GLN A 95 -2.47 12.84 22.31
CA GLN A 95 -2.22 12.77 20.89
C GLN A 95 -3.13 13.74 20.11
N ALA A 96 -4.40 13.87 20.50
CA ALA A 96 -5.33 14.83 19.90
C ALA A 96 -4.88 16.27 20.14
N ASP A 97 -4.52 16.62 21.37
CA ASP A 97 -4.03 17.96 21.73
C ASP A 97 -2.81 18.34 20.88
N ARG A 98 -1.84 17.43 20.74
CA ARG A 98 -0.64 17.66 19.90
C ARG A 98 -0.96 17.79 18.41
N LEU A 99 -1.98 17.09 17.93
CA LEU A 99 -2.44 17.22 16.54
C LEU A 99 -3.12 18.57 16.34
N ASP A 100 -3.88 19.06 17.32
CA ASP A 100 -4.51 20.38 17.30
C ASP A 100 -3.45 21.49 17.34
N ASP A 101 -2.49 21.45 18.28
CA ASP A 101 -1.36 22.39 18.32
C ASP A 101 -0.62 22.45 16.98
N ARG A 102 -0.40 21.29 16.36
CA ARG A 102 0.26 21.19 15.06
C ARG A 102 -0.58 21.77 13.93
N ARG A 103 -1.90 21.56 13.95
CA ARG A 103 -2.83 22.14 12.98
C ARG A 103 -2.79 23.67 13.12
N ASP A 104 -2.90 24.17 14.34
CA ASP A 104 -2.95 25.61 14.62
C ASP A 104 -1.64 26.29 14.20
N ALA A 105 -0.48 25.70 14.51
CA ALA A 105 0.81 26.20 14.05
C ALA A 105 0.93 26.25 12.51
N LEU A 106 0.35 25.28 11.81
CA LEU A 106 0.32 25.28 10.34
C LEU A 106 -0.67 26.30 9.78
N THR A 107 -1.82 26.50 10.44
CA THR A 107 -2.80 27.54 10.11
C THR A 107 -2.19 28.92 10.25
N THR A 108 -1.55 29.23 11.39
CA THR A 108 -0.84 30.50 11.58
C THR A 108 0.29 30.68 10.55
N LYS A 109 0.99 29.59 10.19
CA LYS A 109 1.98 29.64 9.10
C LYS A 109 1.32 30.01 7.77
N ALA A 110 0.17 29.42 7.43
CA ALA A 110 -0.57 29.68 6.20
C ALA A 110 -1.05 31.13 6.14
N GLU A 111 -1.66 31.65 7.22
CA GLU A 111 -2.13 33.03 7.32
C GLU A 111 -1.00 34.05 7.14
N ARG A 112 0.17 33.80 7.74
CA ARG A 112 1.35 34.66 7.58
C ARG A 112 1.81 34.72 6.12
N HIS A 113 1.88 33.58 5.44
CA HIS A 113 2.27 33.53 4.03
C HIS A 113 1.20 34.16 3.12
N ALA A 114 -0.08 33.97 3.41
CA ALA A 114 -1.18 34.64 2.69
C ALA A 114 -1.11 36.17 2.84
N GLY A 115 -0.85 36.66 4.06
CA GLY A 115 -0.64 38.09 4.31
C GLY A 115 0.57 38.65 3.56
N ASN A 116 1.68 37.91 3.51
CA ASN A 116 2.86 38.30 2.71
C ASN A 116 2.56 38.33 1.20
N ALA A 117 1.77 37.37 0.71
CA ALA A 117 1.37 37.29 -0.69
C ALA A 117 0.49 38.48 -1.11
N ALA A 118 -0.50 38.82 -0.28
CA ALA A 118 -1.35 40.00 -0.45
C ALA A 118 -0.52 41.29 -0.45
N ALA A 119 0.35 41.48 0.55
CA ALA A 119 1.22 42.66 0.62
C ALA A 119 2.22 42.74 -0.55
N ALA A 120 2.61 41.62 -1.16
CA ALA A 120 3.43 41.61 -2.37
C ALA A 120 2.61 41.93 -3.63
N ALA A 121 1.36 41.48 -3.72
CA ALA A 121 0.42 41.82 -4.78
C ALA A 121 0.09 43.33 -4.76
N ASP A 122 -0.30 43.87 -3.60
CA ASP A 122 -0.60 45.30 -3.43
C ASP A 122 0.58 46.19 -3.86
N ARG A 123 1.82 45.76 -3.54
CA ARG A 123 3.04 46.46 -3.99
C ARG A 123 3.23 46.39 -5.51
N ALA A 124 2.89 45.27 -6.14
CA ALA A 124 2.95 45.13 -7.59
C ALA A 124 1.91 46.05 -8.26
N ASP A 125 0.69 46.11 -7.71
CA ASP A 125 -0.40 46.96 -8.21
C ASP A 125 -0.05 48.45 -8.10
N GLN A 126 0.47 48.90 -6.95
CA GLN A 126 0.95 50.27 -6.77
C GLN A 126 2.06 50.64 -7.77
N LEU A 127 2.98 49.72 -8.06
CA LEU A 127 4.03 49.96 -9.06
C LEU A 127 3.48 49.94 -10.49
N SER A 128 2.39 49.20 -10.74
CA SER A 128 1.70 49.12 -12.02
C SER A 128 0.97 50.42 -12.38
N GLU A 129 0.57 51.24 -11.41
CA GLU A 129 -0.07 52.55 -11.65
C GLU A 129 0.75 53.46 -12.57
N ARG A 130 2.09 53.35 -12.51
CA ARG A 130 3.00 54.08 -13.42
C ARG A 130 2.79 53.75 -14.90
N PHE A 131 2.24 52.58 -15.19
CA PHE A 131 1.95 52.07 -16.54
C PHE A 131 0.45 52.07 -16.84
N ALA A 132 -0.38 52.66 -15.96
CA ALA A 132 -1.81 52.77 -16.18
C ALA A 132 -2.12 53.45 -17.52
N GLY A 133 -3.14 52.94 -18.23
CA GLY A 133 -3.48 53.42 -19.57
C GLY A 133 -2.56 52.92 -20.70
N GLY A 134 -1.67 51.95 -20.41
CA GLY A 134 -0.84 51.30 -21.43
C GLY A 134 0.34 52.16 -21.92
N GLN A 135 0.81 53.10 -21.09
CA GLN A 135 1.91 53.99 -21.47
C GLN A 135 3.22 53.18 -21.65
N PRO A 136 3.80 53.15 -22.86
CA PRO A 136 5.02 52.41 -23.11
C PRO A 136 6.23 53.07 -22.44
N ILE A 137 7.27 52.29 -22.13
CA ILE A 137 8.54 52.82 -21.64
C ILE A 137 9.18 53.66 -22.77
N LEU A 138 9.31 54.97 -22.53
CA LEU A 138 9.90 55.91 -23.49
C LEU A 138 11.43 55.75 -23.52
N VAL A 139 11.95 55.13 -24.58
CA VAL A 139 13.39 54.88 -24.78
C VAL A 139 14.11 56.19 -25.11
N GLY A 140 15.23 56.47 -24.42
CA GLY A 140 16.02 57.70 -24.61
C GLY A 140 15.49 58.91 -23.84
N HIS A 141 14.39 58.78 -23.09
CA HIS A 141 13.84 59.85 -22.25
C HIS A 141 14.41 59.82 -20.83
N HIS A 142 14.48 60.95 -20.14
CA HIS A 142 15.04 61.04 -18.78
C HIS A 142 14.31 60.14 -17.75
N SER A 143 13.05 59.77 -18.01
CA SER A 143 12.24 58.90 -17.16
C SER A 143 12.45 57.40 -17.38
N GLU A 144 13.19 56.99 -18.41
CA GLU A 144 13.40 55.59 -18.82
C GLU A 144 13.95 54.72 -17.69
N ARG A 145 15.04 55.17 -17.04
CA ARG A 145 15.69 54.44 -15.94
C ARG A 145 14.78 54.28 -14.72
N GLY A 146 13.85 55.21 -14.51
CA GLY A 146 12.82 55.08 -13.46
C GLY A 146 11.83 53.97 -13.81
N ALA A 147 11.25 54.04 -15.02
CA ALA A 147 10.27 53.07 -15.49
C ALA A 147 10.84 51.63 -15.57
N GLN A 148 12.08 51.44 -16.04
CA GLN A 148 12.71 50.12 -16.06
C GLN A 148 12.92 49.52 -14.66
N ARG A 149 13.28 50.36 -13.68
CA ARG A 149 13.45 49.91 -12.28
C ARG A 149 12.11 49.54 -11.65
N ASP A 150 11.07 50.33 -11.89
CA ASP A 150 9.73 50.05 -11.35
C ASP A 150 9.15 48.78 -11.98
N ARG A 151 9.32 48.56 -13.29
CA ARG A 151 8.97 47.28 -13.94
C ARG A 151 9.68 46.10 -13.28
N LYS A 152 10.99 46.18 -13.05
CA LYS A 152 11.76 45.11 -12.39
C LYS A 152 11.27 44.85 -10.96
N ARG A 153 10.91 45.90 -10.21
CA ARG A 153 10.36 45.78 -8.85
C ARG A 153 8.97 45.16 -8.86
N MET A 154 8.12 45.56 -9.81
CA MET A 154 6.80 44.99 -10.03
C MET A 154 6.90 43.49 -10.35
N ASP A 155 7.76 43.10 -11.31
CA ASP A 155 7.99 41.69 -11.65
C ASP A 155 8.47 40.88 -10.44
N SER A 156 9.37 41.45 -9.63
CA SER A 156 9.88 40.81 -8.41
C SER A 156 8.82 40.69 -7.33
N ALA A 157 7.98 41.72 -7.15
CA ALA A 157 6.87 41.71 -6.20
C ALA A 157 5.82 40.68 -6.60
N MET A 158 5.47 40.60 -7.90
CA MET A 158 4.56 39.60 -8.44
C MET A 158 5.08 38.17 -8.24
N ARG A 159 6.37 37.91 -8.54
CA ARG A 159 6.98 36.59 -8.26
C ARG A 159 6.97 36.24 -6.78
N THR A 160 7.20 37.22 -5.92
CA THR A 160 7.15 37.03 -4.46
C THR A 160 5.73 36.69 -4.02
N SER A 161 4.72 37.40 -4.54
CA SER A 161 3.30 37.12 -4.26
C SER A 161 2.93 35.67 -4.62
N ILE A 162 3.29 35.22 -5.83
CA ILE A 162 3.04 33.83 -6.27
C ILE A 162 3.75 32.81 -5.38
N ALA A 163 5.01 33.04 -5.02
CA ALA A 163 5.78 32.12 -4.17
C ALA A 163 5.21 32.02 -2.74
N GLU A 164 4.85 33.16 -2.14
CA GLU A 164 4.23 33.21 -0.81
C GLU A 164 2.83 32.59 -0.83
N ASP A 165 2.03 32.80 -1.89
CA ASP A 165 0.73 32.14 -2.04
C ASP A 165 0.86 30.62 -2.15
N ALA A 166 1.85 30.13 -2.91
CA ALA A 166 2.13 28.69 -2.99
C ALA A 166 2.51 28.09 -1.62
N GLU A 167 3.32 28.79 -0.82
CA GLU A 167 3.64 28.39 0.56
C GLU A 167 2.43 28.44 1.49
N ALA A 168 1.54 29.42 1.34
CA ALA A 168 0.29 29.53 2.09
C ALA A 168 -0.63 28.33 1.79
N GLN A 169 -0.83 28.02 0.51
CA GLN A 169 -1.62 26.88 0.06
C GLN A 169 -1.03 25.55 0.54
N ASP A 170 0.30 25.36 0.49
CA ASP A 170 0.94 24.16 1.01
C ASP A 170 0.72 23.99 2.52
N ALA A 171 0.94 25.05 3.30
CA ALA A 171 0.73 25.04 4.74
C ALA A 171 -0.73 24.72 5.09
N ALA A 172 -1.70 25.32 4.37
CA ALA A 172 -3.12 25.04 4.53
C ALA A 172 -3.49 23.59 4.18
N ARG A 173 -2.99 23.05 3.06
CA ARG A 173 -3.19 21.62 2.70
C ARG A 173 -2.65 20.70 3.78
N ARG A 174 -1.47 21.01 4.34
CA ARG A 174 -0.88 20.23 5.43
C ARG A 174 -1.69 20.32 6.71
N ALA A 175 -2.22 21.50 7.07
CA ALA A 175 -3.10 21.69 8.21
C ALA A 175 -4.37 20.82 8.07
N ASN A 176 -5.01 20.85 6.90
CA ASN A 176 -6.19 20.03 6.59
C ASN A 176 -5.93 18.52 6.63
N ALA A 177 -4.69 18.09 6.37
CA ALA A 177 -4.29 16.69 6.44
C ALA A 177 -3.95 16.23 7.87
N VAL A 178 -3.71 17.16 8.82
CA VAL A 178 -3.45 16.80 10.22
C VAL A 178 -4.66 16.09 10.81
N GLY A 179 -4.42 15.03 11.58
CA GLY A 179 -5.49 14.23 12.19
C GLY A 179 -6.19 13.26 11.23
N SER A 180 -5.98 13.32 9.91
CA SER A 180 -6.60 12.39 8.95
C SER A 180 -6.34 10.91 9.27
N ALA A 181 -5.14 10.59 9.74
CA ALA A 181 -4.79 9.24 10.19
C ALA A 181 -5.51 8.85 11.49
N ALA A 182 -5.66 9.79 12.44
CA ALA A 182 -6.39 9.56 13.69
C ALA A 182 -7.88 9.36 13.42
N ALA A 183 -8.48 10.21 12.58
CA ALA A 183 -9.87 10.07 12.13
C ALA A 183 -10.12 8.73 11.44
N ARG A 184 -9.20 8.28 10.57
CA ARG A 184 -9.28 6.94 9.95
C ARG A 184 -9.20 5.84 11.00
N SER A 185 -8.33 5.97 11.99
CA SER A 185 -8.11 4.99 13.05
C SER A 185 -9.29 4.90 14.04
N ALA A 186 -10.07 5.97 14.19
CA ALA A 186 -11.25 6.04 15.05
C ALA A 186 -12.51 5.44 14.41
N ARG A 187 -12.50 5.20 13.09
CA ARG A 187 -13.65 4.59 12.40
C ARG A 187 -13.99 3.22 13.01
N PRO A 188 -15.28 2.93 13.28
CA PRO A 188 -15.70 1.66 13.89
C PRO A 188 -15.20 0.43 13.13
N ASP A 189 -15.22 0.45 11.79
CA ASP A 189 -14.74 -0.67 10.98
C ASP A 189 -13.22 -0.93 11.12
N VAL A 190 -12.43 0.11 11.40
CA VAL A 190 -10.99 0.00 11.67
C VAL A 190 -10.75 -0.47 13.10
N THR A 191 -11.49 0.07 14.06
CA THR A 191 -11.46 -0.36 15.47
C THR A 191 -11.82 -1.84 15.61
N ALA A 192 -12.84 -2.34 14.92
CA ALA A 192 -13.19 -3.76 14.91
C ALA A 192 -12.07 -4.67 14.39
N ARG A 193 -11.35 -4.25 13.33
CA ARG A 193 -10.17 -4.99 12.82
C ARG A 193 -8.99 -4.93 13.79
N ARG A 194 -8.82 -3.81 14.49
CA ARG A 194 -7.79 -3.64 15.54
C ARG A 194 -8.05 -4.58 16.70
N ILE A 195 -9.31 -4.70 17.16
CA ILE A 195 -9.73 -5.69 18.18
C ILE A 195 -9.34 -7.10 17.77
N GLN A 196 -9.69 -7.54 16.56
CA GLN A 196 -9.35 -8.89 16.09
C GLN A 196 -7.84 -9.17 16.08
N THR A 197 -7.05 -8.15 15.70
CA THR A 197 -5.60 -8.25 15.65
C THR A 197 -5.02 -8.34 17.07
N ALA A 198 -5.48 -7.48 17.99
CA ALA A 198 -5.07 -7.48 19.38
C ALA A 198 -5.43 -8.79 20.09
N GLU A 199 -6.63 -9.34 19.87
CA GLU A 199 -7.03 -10.64 20.41
C GLU A 199 -6.18 -11.80 19.85
N ALA A 200 -5.80 -11.75 18.57
CA ALA A 200 -4.91 -12.76 17.99
C ALA A 200 -3.51 -12.69 18.61
N GLU A 201 -3.00 -11.49 18.85
CA GLU A 201 -1.72 -11.27 19.52
C GLU A 201 -1.76 -11.73 20.98
N LEU A 202 -2.82 -11.41 21.73
CA LEU A 202 -3.02 -11.90 23.09
C LEU A 202 -3.03 -13.43 23.17
N ARG A 203 -3.73 -14.11 22.25
CA ARG A 203 -3.70 -15.58 22.17
C ARG A 203 -2.29 -16.12 21.94
N LYS A 204 -1.48 -15.43 21.11
CA LYS A 204 -0.10 -15.82 20.86
C LYS A 204 0.77 -15.61 22.11
N ILE A 205 0.65 -14.47 22.76
CA ILE A 205 1.39 -14.14 24.00
C ILE A 205 1.03 -15.14 25.09
N GLN A 206 -0.25 -15.42 25.30
CA GLN A 206 -0.69 -16.39 26.31
C GLN A 206 -0.11 -17.78 26.03
N LYS A 207 -0.10 -18.21 24.76
CA LYS A 207 0.51 -19.48 24.34
C LYS A 207 2.03 -19.53 24.62
N GLU A 208 2.74 -18.41 24.45
CA GLU A 208 4.17 -18.31 24.79
C GLU A 208 4.41 -18.29 26.31
N LEU A 209 3.52 -17.66 27.09
CA LEU A 209 3.58 -17.62 28.55
C LEU A 209 3.33 -18.99 29.18
N ASP A 210 2.44 -19.79 28.60
CA ASP A 210 2.04 -21.11 29.11
C ASP A 210 2.94 -22.25 28.59
N GLY A 211 3.71 -21.99 27.54
CA GLY A 211 4.41 -23.03 26.78
C GLY A 211 3.48 -23.83 25.88
N TYR A 212 4.01 -24.39 24.80
CA TYR A 212 3.21 -25.20 23.88
C TYR A 212 4.04 -26.20 23.08
N GLU A 213 3.37 -27.27 22.64
CA GLU A 213 3.93 -28.20 21.68
C GLU A 213 3.44 -27.88 20.27
N ARG A 214 4.36 -27.87 19.30
CA ARG A 214 4.04 -27.82 17.87
C ARG A 214 4.31 -29.18 17.25
N ARG A 215 3.24 -29.83 16.77
CA ARG A 215 3.31 -31.14 16.14
C ARG A 215 3.36 -30.99 14.63
N HIS A 216 4.42 -31.53 14.02
CA HIS A 216 4.55 -31.68 12.58
C HIS A 216 4.03 -33.05 12.19
N LEU A 217 2.97 -33.05 11.38
CA LEU A 217 2.23 -34.25 11.00
C LEU A 217 2.71 -34.78 9.65
N ASP A 218 2.77 -36.11 9.52
CA ASP A 218 3.02 -36.79 8.26
C ASP A 218 1.76 -36.78 7.36
N HIS A 219 1.89 -37.35 6.16
CA HIS A 219 0.77 -37.46 5.22
C HIS A 219 -0.37 -38.38 5.71
N ARG A 220 -0.17 -39.16 6.77
CA ARG A 220 -1.17 -40.02 7.43
C ARG A 220 -1.78 -39.35 8.68
N GLY A 221 -1.35 -38.15 9.04
CA GLY A 221 -1.80 -37.41 10.21
C GLY A 221 -1.12 -37.80 11.53
N ASN A 222 -0.05 -38.61 11.48
CA ASN A 222 0.73 -38.96 12.66
C ASN A 222 1.83 -37.91 12.89
N PRO A 223 2.10 -37.51 14.14
CA PRO A 223 3.19 -36.60 14.44
C PRO A 223 4.55 -37.29 14.19
N TYR A 224 5.35 -36.76 13.27
CA TYR A 224 6.73 -37.25 13.04
C TYR A 224 7.78 -36.41 13.78
N TYR A 225 7.43 -35.19 14.19
CA TYR A 225 8.31 -34.31 14.96
C TYR A 225 7.47 -33.40 15.86
N ILE A 226 7.88 -33.25 17.12
CA ILE A 226 7.21 -32.41 18.12
C ILE A 226 8.23 -31.40 18.62
N GLU A 227 8.02 -30.13 18.30
CA GLU A 227 8.78 -29.02 18.88
C GLU A 227 8.12 -28.64 20.21
N VAL A 228 8.86 -28.76 21.30
CA VAL A 228 8.40 -28.31 22.61
C VAL A 228 8.92 -26.90 22.85
N HIS A 229 8.01 -25.96 23.07
CA HIS A 229 8.33 -24.62 23.51
C HIS A 229 8.01 -24.51 24.99
N GLU A 230 9.04 -24.34 25.81
CA GLU A 230 8.87 -24.14 27.24
C GLU A 230 8.19 -22.80 27.55
N PRO A 231 7.49 -22.69 28.70
CA PRO A 231 6.93 -21.43 29.16
C PRO A 231 7.98 -20.32 29.20
N ALA A 232 7.61 -19.11 28.79
CA ALA A 232 8.52 -17.97 28.86
C ALA A 232 8.97 -17.67 30.30
N THR A 233 10.28 -17.44 30.49
CA THR A 233 10.93 -17.15 31.77
C THR A 233 11.76 -15.85 31.73
N GLY A 234 12.12 -15.33 32.91
CA GLY A 234 12.96 -14.13 33.08
C GLY A 234 12.44 -12.89 32.35
N ASP A 235 13.36 -12.06 31.85
CA ASP A 235 13.06 -10.80 31.13
C ASP A 235 12.12 -10.99 29.93
N HIS A 236 12.15 -12.16 29.27
CA HIS A 236 11.23 -12.43 28.17
C HIS A 236 9.78 -12.52 28.66
N ARG A 237 9.55 -13.19 29.80
CA ARG A 237 8.24 -13.30 30.43
C ARG A 237 7.71 -11.93 30.83
N GLU A 238 8.53 -11.10 31.46
CA GLU A 238 8.14 -9.76 31.90
C GLU A 238 7.72 -8.87 30.73
N ARG A 239 8.48 -8.89 29.62
CA ARG A 239 8.10 -8.19 28.39
C ARG A 239 6.77 -8.67 27.82
N LEU A 240 6.51 -9.98 27.83
CA LEU A 240 5.24 -10.56 27.38
C LEU A 240 4.08 -10.12 28.28
N LEU A 241 4.28 -10.08 29.59
CA LEU A 241 3.27 -9.60 30.55
C LEU A 241 2.97 -8.11 30.37
N SER A 242 3.99 -7.27 30.20
CA SER A 242 3.80 -5.84 29.91
C SER A 242 3.04 -5.64 28.58
N ARG A 243 3.44 -6.35 27.52
CA ARG A 243 2.74 -6.30 26.23
C ARG A 243 1.29 -6.78 26.33
N LYS A 244 1.03 -7.81 27.14
CA LYS A 244 -0.31 -8.31 27.43
C LYS A 244 -1.17 -7.23 28.07
N ALA A 245 -0.68 -6.61 29.15
CA ALA A 245 -1.39 -5.54 29.85
C ALA A 245 -1.72 -4.35 28.94
N GLN A 246 -0.78 -3.96 28.07
CA GLN A 246 -1.00 -2.92 27.06
C GLN A 246 -2.12 -3.30 26.07
N LEU A 247 -2.15 -4.55 25.58
CA LEU A 247 -3.19 -5.02 24.66
C LEU A 247 -4.55 -5.12 25.35
N ASP A 248 -4.60 -5.55 26.61
CA ASP A 248 -5.83 -5.62 27.39
C ASP A 248 -6.45 -4.23 27.58
N ASN A 249 -5.64 -3.22 27.96
CA ASN A 249 -6.10 -1.84 28.06
C ASN A 249 -6.56 -1.27 26.70
N GLN A 250 -5.85 -1.58 25.60
CA GLN A 250 -6.29 -1.21 24.25
C GLN A 250 -7.63 -1.86 23.87
N LEU A 251 -7.83 -3.13 24.21
CA LEU A 251 -9.09 -3.84 23.93
C LEU A 251 -10.25 -3.29 24.74
N GLU A 252 -10.03 -2.96 26.01
CA GLU A 252 -11.06 -2.33 26.85
C GLU A 252 -11.54 -1.02 26.23
N TYR A 253 -10.60 -0.15 25.84
CA TYR A 253 -10.92 1.11 25.18
C TYR A 253 -11.65 0.90 23.85
N ASP A 254 -11.12 0.03 22.98
CA ASP A 254 -11.69 -0.18 21.64
C ASP A 254 -13.09 -0.82 21.69
N ARG A 255 -13.34 -1.73 22.63
CA ARG A 255 -14.66 -2.34 22.82
C ARG A 255 -15.68 -1.29 23.27
N LYS A 256 -15.33 -0.44 24.23
CA LYS A 256 -16.18 0.69 24.65
C LYS A 256 -16.55 1.61 23.48
N GLN A 257 -15.62 1.87 22.54
CA GLN A 257 -15.88 2.68 21.35
C GLN A 257 -16.87 2.00 20.38
N ILE A 258 -16.74 0.69 20.17
CA ILE A 258 -17.69 -0.06 19.34
C ILE A 258 -19.08 -0.11 19.99
N GLU A 259 -19.16 -0.40 21.28
CA GLU A 259 -20.41 -0.42 22.04
C GLU A 259 -21.11 0.94 21.99
N ALA A 260 -20.37 2.04 22.13
CA ALA A 260 -20.92 3.39 21.98
C ALA A 260 -21.45 3.66 20.56
N ALA A 261 -20.71 3.25 19.52
CA ALA A 261 -21.12 3.42 18.13
C ALA A 261 -22.36 2.55 17.78
N GLU A 262 -22.49 1.37 18.38
CA GLU A 262 -23.67 0.52 18.26
C GLU A 262 -24.88 1.13 18.98
N ALA A 263 -24.70 1.69 20.17
CA ALA A 263 -25.75 2.35 20.93
C ALA A 263 -26.28 3.61 20.22
N GLU A 264 -25.41 4.34 19.52
CA GLU A 264 -25.77 5.49 18.67
C GLU A 264 -26.39 5.06 17.32
N GLY A 265 -26.29 3.77 16.96
CA GLY A 265 -26.73 3.25 15.67
C GLY A 265 -25.84 3.66 14.49
N THR A 266 -24.64 4.20 14.76
CA THR A 266 -23.67 4.59 13.73
C THR A 266 -22.83 3.41 13.25
N HIS A 267 -22.82 2.31 14.00
CA HIS A 267 -22.16 1.06 13.64
C HIS A 267 -23.03 -0.17 13.90
N ILE A 268 -22.85 -1.21 13.07
CA ILE A 268 -23.44 -2.53 13.26
C ILE A 268 -22.30 -3.55 13.17
N THR A 269 -22.05 -4.30 14.25
CA THR A 269 -21.15 -5.44 14.20
C THR A 269 -21.87 -6.64 13.59
N TYR A 270 -21.51 -6.97 12.35
CA TYR A 270 -22.06 -8.16 11.69
C TYR A 270 -21.47 -9.45 12.29
N GLY A 271 -22.30 -10.48 12.43
CA GLY A 271 -21.91 -11.79 12.93
C GLY A 271 -22.96 -12.86 12.62
N PRO A 272 -22.73 -14.12 13.04
CA PRO A 272 -23.66 -15.21 12.76
C PRO A 272 -25.06 -15.04 13.38
N HIS A 273 -25.21 -14.09 14.31
CA HIS A 273 -26.45 -13.83 15.05
C HIS A 273 -27.37 -12.81 14.36
N ASN A 274 -26.86 -12.01 13.42
CA ASN A 274 -27.60 -10.95 12.74
C ASN A 274 -27.44 -10.98 11.21
N VAL A 275 -26.88 -12.06 10.67
CA VAL A 275 -26.70 -12.29 9.23
C VAL A 275 -27.27 -13.65 8.85
N HIS A 276 -28.13 -13.68 7.84
CA HIS A 276 -28.89 -14.85 7.43
C HIS A 276 -28.55 -15.31 6.02
N VAL A 277 -28.90 -16.56 5.70
CA VAL A 277 -28.82 -17.08 4.33
C VAL A 277 -29.94 -16.45 3.50
N GLY A 278 -29.63 -15.99 2.29
CA GLY A 278 -30.55 -15.23 1.43
C GLY A 278 -30.45 -13.71 1.57
N ASP A 279 -29.78 -13.21 2.61
CA ASP A 279 -29.51 -11.78 2.76
C ASP A 279 -28.59 -11.26 1.65
N THR A 280 -28.79 -10.01 1.20
CA THR A 280 -27.88 -9.36 0.27
C THR A 280 -26.83 -8.58 1.05
N VAL A 281 -25.59 -9.07 1.06
CA VAL A 281 -24.46 -8.37 1.67
C VAL A 281 -23.85 -7.35 0.72
N HIS A 282 -23.59 -6.17 1.26
CA HIS A 282 -22.84 -5.12 0.60
C HIS A 282 -21.43 -5.20 1.13
N TYR A 283 -20.51 -5.66 0.30
CA TYR A 283 -19.09 -5.71 0.64
C TYR A 283 -18.30 -5.21 -0.57
N TRP A 284 -17.26 -4.42 -0.31
CA TRP A 284 -16.58 -3.63 -1.35
C TRP A 284 -17.55 -2.74 -2.13
N ARG A 285 -17.55 -2.81 -3.47
CA ARG A 285 -18.47 -2.13 -4.39
C ARG A 285 -19.49 -3.11 -5.00
N ARG A 286 -19.71 -4.27 -4.36
CA ARG A 286 -20.59 -5.34 -4.85
C ARG A 286 -21.72 -5.61 -3.87
N ARG A 287 -22.82 -6.11 -4.44
CA ARG A 287 -23.98 -6.64 -3.72
C ARG A 287 -24.09 -8.11 -4.10
N SER A 288 -24.10 -8.98 -3.12
CA SER A 288 -24.16 -10.43 -3.34
C SER A 288 -25.07 -11.10 -2.33
N THR A 289 -25.83 -12.08 -2.79
CA THR A 289 -26.71 -12.87 -1.93
C THR A 289 -25.89 -13.88 -1.11
N ILE A 290 -26.19 -14.03 0.18
CA ILE A 290 -25.52 -15.00 1.04
C ILE A 290 -26.04 -16.40 0.74
N LEU A 291 -25.13 -17.30 0.37
CA LEU A 291 -25.40 -18.71 0.15
C LEU A 291 -25.21 -19.55 1.42
N LYS A 292 -24.29 -19.14 2.31
CA LYS A 292 -24.02 -19.86 3.56
C LYS A 292 -23.32 -19.00 4.61
N VAL A 293 -23.85 -18.97 5.83
CA VAL A 293 -23.20 -18.33 6.98
C VAL A 293 -22.25 -19.32 7.67
N ASN A 294 -20.98 -18.93 7.88
CA ASN A 294 -20.00 -19.68 8.66
C ASN A 294 -19.65 -18.90 9.94
N ARG A 295 -18.91 -19.54 10.85
CA ARG A 295 -18.56 -18.95 12.16
C ARG A 295 -17.86 -17.58 12.09
N VAL A 296 -17.05 -17.34 11.06
CA VAL A 296 -16.23 -16.12 10.90
C VAL A 296 -16.37 -15.45 9.54
N THR A 297 -17.08 -16.08 8.60
CA THR A 297 -17.26 -15.59 7.22
C THR A 297 -18.63 -15.96 6.70
N VAL A 298 -19.17 -15.18 5.77
CA VAL A 298 -20.28 -15.59 4.91
C VAL A 298 -19.75 -16.05 3.55
N SER A 299 -20.46 -17.00 2.95
CA SER A 299 -20.22 -17.46 1.59
C SER A 299 -21.24 -16.73 0.73
N ALA A 300 -20.81 -15.74 -0.04
CA ALA A 300 -21.65 -14.91 -0.86
C ALA A 300 -21.63 -15.41 -2.31
N ASP A 301 -22.73 -15.24 -3.03
CA ASP A 301 -22.82 -15.53 -4.45
C ASP A 301 -21.88 -14.58 -5.21
N SER A 302 -20.92 -15.17 -5.91
CA SER A 302 -19.92 -14.43 -6.68
C SER A 302 -20.37 -14.21 -8.14
N GLY A 303 -21.44 -14.88 -8.59
CA GLY A 303 -21.81 -14.98 -10.01
C GLY A 303 -20.95 -15.97 -10.82
N TYR A 304 -20.08 -16.75 -10.17
CA TYR A 304 -19.26 -17.80 -10.76
C TYR A 304 -19.61 -19.17 -10.14
N SER A 305 -18.96 -20.25 -10.60
CA SER A 305 -19.16 -21.61 -10.06
C SER A 305 -18.70 -21.82 -8.61
N TRP A 306 -18.17 -20.78 -7.94
CA TRP A 306 -17.73 -20.82 -6.54
C TRP A 306 -18.24 -19.63 -5.73
N PRO A 307 -18.51 -19.79 -4.43
CA PRO A 307 -18.90 -18.67 -3.58
C PRO A 307 -17.69 -17.85 -3.12
N ASP A 308 -17.87 -16.54 -2.97
CA ASP A 308 -16.89 -15.65 -2.34
C ASP A 308 -16.92 -15.81 -0.81
N LYS A 309 -15.76 -15.81 -0.17
CA LYS A 309 -15.65 -15.89 1.30
C LYS A 309 -15.42 -14.50 1.87
N VAL A 310 -16.50 -13.89 2.36
CA VAL A 310 -16.50 -12.54 2.91
C VAL A 310 -16.41 -12.60 4.43
N LYS A 311 -15.46 -11.91 5.04
CA LYS A 311 -15.41 -11.79 6.51
C LYS A 311 -16.51 -10.86 7.00
N PHE A 312 -17.05 -11.10 8.19
CA PHE A 312 -18.05 -10.19 8.76
C PHE A 312 -17.55 -8.74 8.87
N THR A 313 -16.26 -8.53 9.12
CA THR A 313 -15.60 -7.20 9.17
C THR A 313 -15.45 -6.50 7.81
N GLU A 314 -15.78 -7.16 6.72
CA GLU A 314 -15.72 -6.62 5.36
C GLU A 314 -17.11 -6.23 4.84
N ILE A 315 -18.17 -6.65 5.55
CA ILE A 315 -19.56 -6.29 5.27
C ILE A 315 -19.77 -4.83 5.68
N ARG A 316 -20.34 -4.04 4.78
CA ARG A 316 -20.63 -2.61 4.93
C ARG A 316 -22.12 -2.30 5.03
N GLY A 317 -22.96 -3.28 4.73
CA GLY A 317 -24.42 -3.17 4.73
C GLY A 317 -25.03 -4.54 4.46
N ILE A 318 -26.24 -4.76 4.96
CA ILE A 318 -27.04 -5.94 4.64
C ILE A 318 -28.44 -5.48 4.30
N GLU A 319 -28.99 -6.01 3.22
CA GLU A 319 -30.40 -5.91 2.91
C GLU A 319 -31.03 -7.29 3.12
N CYS A 320 -31.90 -7.39 4.12
CA CYS A 320 -32.65 -8.61 4.40
C CYS A 320 -33.98 -8.55 3.63
N PRO A 321 -34.21 -9.47 2.68
CA PRO A 321 -35.47 -9.51 1.92
C PRO A 321 -36.67 -10.07 2.70
N HIS A 322 -36.49 -10.57 3.94
CA HIS A 322 -37.54 -11.33 4.64
C HIS A 322 -38.49 -10.56 5.58
N GLY A 323 -38.31 -9.25 5.82
CA GLY A 323 -39.16 -8.55 6.81
C GLY A 323 -39.06 -9.16 8.23
N GLU A 324 -39.91 -8.73 9.17
CA GLU A 324 -39.81 -9.07 10.61
C GLU A 324 -40.06 -10.56 10.97
N ASP A 325 -40.41 -11.43 10.01
CA ASP A 325 -40.78 -12.84 10.25
C ASP A 325 -39.88 -13.86 9.48
N GLY A 326 -38.59 -13.95 9.82
CA GLY A 326 -37.65 -14.88 9.17
C GLY A 326 -37.73 -16.35 9.64
N PRO A 327 -37.63 -17.37 8.75
CA PRO A 327 -37.79 -18.78 9.11
C PRO A 327 -36.50 -19.45 9.64
N THR A 328 -36.72 -20.61 10.27
CA THR A 328 -35.93 -21.32 11.28
C THR A 328 -34.61 -21.96 10.79
N VAL A 329 -33.64 -22.01 11.72
CA VAL A 329 -32.30 -22.59 11.65
C VAL A 329 -32.23 -23.97 10.97
N LEU A 330 -31.42 -24.11 9.91
CA LEU A 330 -30.97 -25.40 9.36
C LEU A 330 -29.48 -25.63 9.63
N ALA A 331 -29.19 -26.72 10.35
CA ALA A 331 -27.85 -27.15 10.74
C ALA A 331 -26.99 -27.64 9.55
N PRO A 332 -25.63 -27.58 9.65
CA PRO A 332 -24.74 -27.77 8.51
C PRO A 332 -24.46 -29.25 8.19
N ARG A 333 -24.45 -29.62 6.90
CA ARG A 333 -23.91 -30.91 6.43
C ARG A 333 -22.38 -30.89 6.30
N ARG A 334 -21.75 -31.98 6.76
CA ARG A 334 -20.29 -32.27 6.79
C ARG A 334 -19.68 -32.61 5.42
N ALA A 335 -18.35 -32.55 5.37
CA ALA A 335 -17.44 -32.56 4.21
C ALA A 335 -17.32 -33.87 3.42
N ALA A 336 -16.93 -33.74 2.13
CA ALA A 336 -16.49 -34.83 1.26
C ALA A 336 -14.95 -34.88 1.12
N ALA A 337 -14.42 -36.09 0.86
CA ALA A 337 -13.03 -36.53 1.02
C ALA A 337 -12.03 -36.04 -0.06
N LYS A 338 -10.73 -36.07 0.27
CA LYS A 338 -9.56 -35.72 -0.58
C LYS A 338 -9.28 -36.77 -1.67
N ARG A 339 -8.84 -36.33 -2.86
CA ARG A 339 -8.26 -37.14 -3.95
C ARG A 339 -6.72 -37.09 -3.94
N PRO A 340 -6.01 -38.12 -4.47
CA PRO A 340 -4.56 -38.23 -4.40
C PRO A 340 -3.82 -37.42 -5.48
N ALA A 341 -2.53 -37.16 -5.24
CA ALA A 341 -1.64 -36.30 -6.04
C ALA A 341 -1.06 -37.00 -7.30
N ALA A 342 -0.87 -36.23 -8.38
CA ALA A 342 -0.22 -36.62 -9.63
C ALA A 342 1.25 -36.11 -9.68
N PRO A 343 2.13 -36.67 -10.56
CA PRO A 343 3.59 -36.57 -10.44
C PRO A 343 4.17 -35.29 -11.07
N LYS A 344 5.37 -34.89 -10.61
CA LYS A 344 6.11 -33.69 -11.06
C LYS A 344 6.88 -33.93 -12.36
N VAL A 345 6.87 -32.95 -13.26
CA VAL A 345 7.69 -32.91 -14.50
C VAL A 345 8.73 -31.78 -14.39
N GLU A 346 9.97 -32.03 -14.80
CA GLU A 346 11.10 -31.08 -14.79
C GLU A 346 11.11 -30.18 -16.05
N VAL A 347 11.56 -28.93 -15.88
CA VAL A 347 11.57 -27.86 -16.90
C VAL A 347 13.01 -27.61 -17.39
N PRO A 348 13.27 -27.48 -18.70
CA PRO A 348 14.61 -27.15 -19.22
C PRO A 348 14.97 -25.65 -19.08
N GLN A 349 16.25 -25.35 -18.85
CA GLN A 349 16.78 -23.98 -18.72
C GLN A 349 17.34 -23.42 -20.03
N VAL A 350 17.16 -22.10 -20.25
CA VAL A 350 17.61 -21.34 -21.44
C VAL A 350 18.85 -20.49 -21.13
N ASP A 351 19.75 -20.38 -22.11
CA ASP A 351 21.06 -19.72 -22.03
C ASP A 351 20.96 -18.17 -22.02
N THR A 352 21.45 -17.58 -20.93
CA THR A 352 21.27 -16.17 -20.55
C THR A 352 22.18 -15.18 -21.25
N ASP A 353 23.28 -15.62 -21.88
CA ASP A 353 24.31 -14.70 -22.36
C ASP A 353 24.00 -14.07 -23.71
N GLN A 354 23.19 -14.73 -24.55
CA GLN A 354 22.76 -14.18 -25.85
C GLN A 354 21.72 -13.04 -25.72
N LEU A 355 20.98 -12.97 -24.60
CA LEU A 355 19.91 -11.98 -24.41
C LEU A 355 20.41 -10.59 -24.02
N LYS A 356 21.53 -10.50 -23.28
CA LYS A 356 22.08 -9.21 -22.84
C LYS A 356 22.54 -8.34 -24.00
N ALA A 357 23.14 -8.95 -25.04
CA ALA A 357 23.72 -8.21 -26.16
C ALA A 357 22.69 -7.51 -27.07
N LYS A 358 21.43 -7.97 -27.12
CA LYS A 358 20.37 -7.38 -27.96
C LYS A 358 19.63 -6.19 -27.33
N THR A 359 19.80 -5.96 -26.03
CA THR A 359 19.01 -4.96 -25.28
C THR A 359 19.59 -3.55 -25.38
N GLU A 360 20.88 -3.41 -25.69
CA GLU A 360 21.57 -2.11 -25.71
C GLU A 360 21.25 -1.23 -26.93
N MET A 361 20.54 -1.74 -27.94
CA MET A 361 20.35 -1.02 -29.23
C MET A 361 19.04 -0.25 -29.40
N ALA A 362 18.13 -0.19 -28.42
CA ALA A 362 16.83 0.47 -28.59
C ALA A 362 16.42 1.34 -27.40
N ASN A 363 17.04 2.53 -27.28
CA ASN A 363 16.59 3.55 -26.32
C ASN A 363 15.99 4.77 -27.06
N VAL A 364 14.68 4.93 -26.95
CA VAL A 364 13.98 6.21 -27.17
C VAL A 364 13.74 6.83 -25.79
N GLN A 365 14.12 8.09 -25.61
CA GLN A 365 14.05 8.80 -24.33
C GLN A 365 12.60 9.11 -23.94
N VAL A 366 12.08 8.40 -22.95
CA VAL A 366 10.87 8.74 -22.19
C VAL A 366 11.30 9.04 -20.74
N SER A 367 10.58 9.92 -20.05
CA SER A 367 10.96 10.34 -18.68
C SER A 367 11.01 9.16 -17.70
N ARG A 368 12.00 9.17 -16.79
CA ARG A 368 12.27 8.15 -15.75
C ARG A 368 11.06 7.70 -14.91
N SER A 369 9.99 8.49 -14.86
CA SER A 369 8.75 8.17 -14.13
C SER A 369 7.79 7.26 -14.90
N LEU A 370 7.94 7.13 -16.23
CA LEU A 370 7.06 6.33 -17.11
C LEU A 370 7.73 5.02 -17.59
N GLU A 371 9.05 4.89 -17.41
CA GLU A 371 9.82 3.69 -17.79
C GLU A 371 9.39 2.42 -17.03
N ALA A 372 8.62 2.54 -15.94
CA ALA A 372 8.19 1.43 -15.08
C ALA A 372 7.14 0.47 -15.72
N PHE A 373 6.57 0.80 -16.89
CA PHE A 373 5.39 0.12 -17.44
C PHE A 373 5.53 -0.33 -18.90
N VAL A 374 6.73 -0.31 -19.47
CA VAL A 374 6.96 -0.69 -20.88
C VAL A 374 7.50 -2.12 -20.97
N SER A 375 6.84 -2.98 -21.75
CA SER A 375 7.32 -4.33 -22.05
C SER A 375 8.56 -4.26 -22.97
N PRO A 376 9.74 -4.75 -22.54
CA PRO A 376 10.96 -4.77 -23.35
C PRO A 376 10.76 -5.60 -24.63
N PRO A 377 11.44 -5.26 -25.75
CA PRO A 377 11.28 -5.97 -27.02
C PRO A 377 11.43 -7.50 -26.92
N MET A 378 12.44 -7.98 -26.18
CA MET A 378 12.65 -9.43 -25.99
C MET A 378 11.45 -10.13 -25.32
N VAL A 379 10.77 -9.43 -24.41
CA VAL A 379 9.63 -9.97 -23.69
C VAL A 379 8.41 -9.94 -24.61
N VAL A 380 8.24 -8.88 -25.40
CA VAL A 380 7.18 -8.79 -26.41
C VAL A 380 7.33 -9.91 -27.45
N ASP A 381 8.53 -10.13 -28.00
CA ASP A 381 8.79 -11.21 -28.94
C ASP A 381 8.41 -12.58 -28.38
N ARG A 382 8.81 -12.84 -27.12
CA ARG A 382 8.48 -14.10 -26.45
C ARG A 382 6.97 -14.23 -26.16
N LEU A 383 6.31 -13.14 -25.75
CA LEU A 383 4.87 -13.11 -25.58
C LEU A 383 4.14 -13.40 -26.89
N MET A 384 4.59 -12.84 -28.02
CA MET A 384 3.99 -13.08 -29.33
C MET A 384 4.20 -14.51 -29.82
N GLU A 385 5.37 -15.10 -29.56
CA GLU A 385 5.66 -16.50 -29.87
C GLU A 385 4.76 -17.45 -29.06
N LEU A 386 4.68 -17.25 -27.75
CA LEU A 386 3.83 -18.05 -26.86
C LEU A 386 2.34 -17.86 -27.12
N ALA A 387 1.93 -16.65 -27.50
CA ALA A 387 0.54 -16.34 -27.80
C ALA A 387 0.08 -16.93 -29.14
N ASP A 388 0.98 -17.36 -30.03
CA ASP A 388 0.66 -17.94 -31.32
C ASP A 388 -0.46 -17.18 -32.05
N ILE A 389 -0.22 -15.88 -32.27
CA ILE A 389 -1.16 -14.96 -32.93
C ILE A 389 -1.08 -15.14 -34.44
N HIS A 390 -2.23 -15.36 -35.07
CA HIS A 390 -2.40 -15.46 -36.52
C HIS A 390 -3.26 -14.29 -37.06
N PRO A 391 -3.14 -13.96 -38.36
CA PRO A 391 -3.95 -12.92 -38.98
C PRO A 391 -5.46 -13.13 -38.78
N GLY A 392 -6.18 -12.07 -38.44
CA GLY A 392 -7.63 -12.06 -38.22
C GLY A 392 -8.08 -12.50 -36.83
N MET A 393 -7.18 -12.94 -35.94
CA MET A 393 -7.52 -13.23 -34.54
C MET A 393 -7.92 -11.96 -33.79
N ALA A 394 -8.96 -12.03 -32.98
CA ALA A 394 -9.31 -10.98 -32.03
C ALA A 394 -8.39 -11.08 -30.80
N VAL A 395 -7.68 -10.01 -30.49
CA VAL A 395 -6.68 -9.97 -29.40
C VAL A 395 -6.99 -8.83 -28.43
N LEU A 396 -6.88 -9.09 -27.13
CA LEU A 396 -7.02 -8.07 -26.09
C LEU A 396 -5.69 -7.80 -25.38
N GLU A 397 -5.29 -6.53 -25.30
CA GLU A 397 -4.27 -6.03 -24.37
C GLU A 397 -4.93 -5.16 -23.26
N PRO A 398 -5.22 -5.74 -22.08
CA PRO A 398 -6.01 -5.09 -21.04
C PRO A 398 -5.21 -4.15 -20.10
N SER A 399 -3.95 -3.85 -20.42
CA SER A 399 -3.07 -2.94 -19.66
C SER A 399 -2.01 -2.37 -20.60
N ALA A 400 -2.47 -1.65 -21.63
CA ALA A 400 -1.71 -1.44 -22.85
C ALA A 400 -0.52 -0.48 -22.72
N GLY A 401 -0.52 0.42 -21.74
CA GLY A 401 0.54 1.40 -21.57
C GLY A 401 0.80 2.19 -22.86
N THR A 402 2.05 2.20 -23.34
CA THR A 402 2.43 2.84 -24.60
C THR A 402 2.26 1.94 -25.84
N GLY A 403 1.71 0.72 -25.70
CA GLY A 403 1.30 -0.13 -26.83
C GLY A 403 2.34 -1.06 -27.43
N ASN A 404 3.38 -1.47 -26.70
CA ASN A 404 4.41 -2.35 -27.28
C ASN A 404 3.88 -3.73 -27.68
N ILE A 405 3.02 -4.34 -26.85
CA ILE A 405 2.42 -5.66 -27.14
C ILE A 405 1.34 -5.50 -28.22
N ALA A 406 0.50 -4.47 -28.12
CA ALA A 406 -0.51 -4.15 -29.11
C ALA A 406 0.07 -3.92 -30.50
N ALA A 407 1.13 -3.13 -30.62
CA ALA A 407 1.83 -2.90 -31.88
C ALA A 407 2.29 -4.23 -32.50
N ALA A 408 2.94 -5.10 -31.73
CA ALA A 408 3.42 -6.38 -32.22
C ALA A 408 2.29 -7.35 -32.61
N ALA A 409 1.15 -7.30 -31.91
CA ALA A 409 -0.04 -8.08 -32.27
C ALA A 409 -0.69 -7.57 -33.56
N VAL A 410 -0.79 -6.24 -33.74
CA VAL A 410 -1.27 -5.59 -34.98
C VAL A 410 -0.36 -5.95 -36.16
N GLU A 411 0.96 -5.91 -36.00
CA GLU A 411 1.94 -6.27 -37.03
C GLU A 411 1.78 -7.73 -37.51
N ARG A 412 1.25 -8.62 -36.67
CA ARG A 412 0.90 -10.01 -37.02
C ARG A 412 -0.47 -10.17 -37.67
N GLY A 413 -1.16 -9.05 -37.93
CA GLY A 413 -2.46 -9.01 -38.58
C GLY A 413 -3.64 -9.30 -37.65
N ALA A 414 -3.47 -9.17 -36.34
CA ALA A 414 -4.57 -9.34 -35.38
C ALA A 414 -5.48 -8.10 -35.33
N VAL A 415 -6.75 -8.33 -34.94
CA VAL A 415 -7.70 -7.27 -34.60
C VAL A 415 -7.57 -6.99 -33.10
N VAL A 416 -6.91 -5.89 -32.74
CA VAL A 416 -6.47 -5.62 -31.37
C VAL A 416 -7.35 -4.59 -30.66
N ASP A 417 -7.88 -4.99 -29.50
CA ASP A 417 -8.51 -4.09 -28.54
C ASP A 417 -7.57 -3.83 -27.36
N CYS A 418 -7.55 -2.60 -26.89
CA CYS A 418 -6.74 -2.19 -25.75
C CYS A 418 -7.59 -1.60 -24.62
N VAL A 419 -7.12 -1.78 -23.39
CA VAL A 419 -7.62 -1.07 -22.22
C VAL A 419 -6.44 -0.39 -21.54
N GLU A 420 -6.57 0.92 -21.29
CA GLU A 420 -5.56 1.71 -20.60
C GLU A 420 -6.24 2.66 -19.60
N ILE A 421 -5.72 2.76 -18.37
CA ILE A 421 -6.34 3.56 -17.32
C ILE A 421 -5.92 5.03 -17.39
N SER A 422 -4.69 5.30 -17.86
CA SER A 422 -4.14 6.65 -17.99
C SER A 422 -4.56 7.27 -19.32
N HIS A 423 -5.17 8.46 -19.25
CA HIS A 423 -5.54 9.21 -20.44
C HIS A 423 -4.32 9.58 -21.29
N ASP A 424 -3.20 9.96 -20.65
CA ASP A 424 -1.98 10.35 -21.36
C ASP A 424 -1.33 9.18 -22.10
N LEU A 425 -1.30 7.99 -21.47
CA LEU A 425 -0.78 6.78 -22.12
C LEU A 425 -1.69 6.29 -23.23
N ALA A 426 -3.02 6.37 -23.05
CA ALA A 426 -3.98 6.04 -24.10
C ALA A 426 -3.82 6.95 -25.34
N ASN A 427 -3.54 8.24 -25.15
CA ASN A 427 -3.26 9.16 -26.26
C ASN A 427 -1.99 8.74 -27.02
N ILE A 428 -0.90 8.42 -26.29
CA ILE A 428 0.35 7.94 -26.89
C ILE A 428 0.13 6.61 -27.62
N LEU A 429 -0.66 5.69 -27.04
CA LEU A 429 -1.01 4.40 -27.62
C LEU A 429 -1.71 4.57 -28.98
N VAL A 430 -2.74 5.42 -29.04
CA VAL A 430 -3.50 5.68 -30.27
C VAL A 430 -2.63 6.34 -31.34
N GLU A 431 -1.74 7.25 -30.95
CA GLU A 431 -0.80 7.89 -31.89
C GLU A 431 0.22 6.88 -32.44
N ARG A 432 0.70 5.97 -31.59
CA ARG A 432 1.76 5.02 -31.95
C ARG A 432 1.23 3.79 -32.70
N VAL A 433 0.00 3.38 -32.45
CA VAL A 433 -0.61 2.19 -33.04
C VAL A 433 -1.96 2.57 -33.67
N PRO A 434 -1.93 3.20 -34.87
CA PRO A 434 -3.14 3.74 -35.51
C PRO A 434 -4.14 2.66 -35.94
N ASP A 435 -3.68 1.43 -36.17
CA ASP A 435 -4.50 0.30 -36.65
C ASP A 435 -5.19 -0.49 -35.53
N LEU A 436 -5.29 0.08 -34.32
CA LEU A 436 -6.07 -0.51 -33.24
C LEU A 436 -7.56 -0.52 -33.59
N ASN A 437 -8.25 -1.61 -33.23
CA ASN A 437 -9.69 -1.71 -33.42
C ASN A 437 -10.46 -0.87 -32.39
N ARG A 438 -10.01 -0.89 -31.12
CA ARG A 438 -10.64 -0.15 -30.03
C ARG A 438 -9.67 0.14 -28.90
N VAL A 439 -9.81 1.32 -28.29
CA VAL A 439 -9.12 1.70 -27.04
C VAL A 439 -10.16 2.15 -26.02
N ASP A 440 -10.27 1.44 -24.90
CA ASP A 440 -11.11 1.81 -23.77
C ASP A 440 -10.27 2.48 -22.67
N ILE A 441 -10.54 3.76 -22.39
CA ILE A 441 -9.87 4.49 -21.31
C ILE A 441 -10.60 4.24 -19.98
N ARG A 442 -10.15 3.24 -19.21
CA ARG A 442 -10.75 2.84 -17.91
C ARG A 442 -9.89 1.82 -17.16
N ASP A 443 -10.26 1.58 -15.91
CA ASP A 443 -9.72 0.47 -15.13
C ASP A 443 -10.26 -0.89 -15.65
N PHE A 444 -9.35 -1.74 -16.12
CA PHE A 444 -9.67 -3.06 -16.69
C PHE A 444 -10.44 -3.98 -15.73
N LEU A 445 -10.19 -3.89 -14.42
CA LEU A 445 -10.90 -4.74 -13.45
C LEU A 445 -12.39 -4.42 -13.35
N PHE A 446 -12.82 -3.25 -13.87
CA PHE A 446 -14.22 -2.85 -13.98
C PHE A 446 -14.81 -3.08 -15.37
N LEU A 447 -14.01 -3.49 -16.36
CA LEU A 447 -14.53 -3.88 -17.66
C LEU A 447 -15.31 -5.20 -17.51
N ALA A 448 -16.59 -5.18 -17.88
CA ALA A 448 -17.43 -6.37 -17.87
C ALA A 448 -17.30 -7.12 -19.20
N ARG A 449 -17.35 -8.46 -19.12
CA ARG A 449 -17.47 -9.32 -20.30
C ARG A 449 -18.90 -9.18 -20.87
N GLY A 450 -19.02 -8.69 -22.09
CA GLY A 450 -20.25 -8.74 -22.90
C GLY A 450 -20.11 -9.76 -24.04
N GLU A 451 -21.21 -10.07 -24.74
CA GLU A 451 -21.19 -11.01 -25.89
C GLU A 451 -20.23 -10.55 -27.01
N GLU A 452 -20.03 -9.24 -27.15
CA GLU A 452 -19.13 -8.61 -28.13
C GLU A 452 -17.66 -8.51 -27.69
N ARG A 453 -17.31 -9.00 -26.50
CA ARG A 453 -15.95 -8.85 -25.90
C ARG A 453 -15.35 -10.20 -25.56
N VAL A 454 -15.19 -11.03 -26.59
CA VAL A 454 -14.53 -12.35 -26.52
C VAL A 454 -13.39 -12.42 -27.54
N TYR A 455 -12.23 -12.89 -27.10
CA TYR A 455 -10.97 -12.81 -27.84
C TYR A 455 -10.34 -14.18 -28.02
N ASP A 456 -9.71 -14.39 -29.17
CA ASP A 456 -8.95 -15.61 -29.46
C ASP A 456 -7.68 -15.66 -28.61
N ARG A 457 -7.08 -14.49 -28.34
CA ARG A 457 -5.94 -14.33 -27.44
C ARG A 457 -6.11 -13.15 -26.49
N VAL A 458 -5.57 -13.30 -25.28
CA VAL A 458 -5.34 -12.17 -24.38
C VAL A 458 -3.86 -12.14 -24.06
N VAL A 459 -3.18 -11.04 -24.38
CA VAL A 459 -1.73 -10.88 -24.14
C VAL A 459 -1.51 -9.65 -23.29
N MET A 460 -0.79 -9.79 -22.17
CA MET A 460 -0.74 -8.70 -21.18
C MET A 460 0.52 -8.62 -20.34
N ASN A 461 0.88 -7.38 -19.96
CA ASN A 461 1.83 -7.09 -18.90
C ASN A 461 1.15 -6.23 -17.81
N PRO A 462 0.43 -6.84 -16.86
CA PRO A 462 -0.27 -6.12 -15.80
C PRO A 462 0.69 -5.47 -14.79
N PRO A 463 0.20 -4.49 -14.01
CA PRO A 463 1.01 -3.89 -12.95
C PRO A 463 1.38 -4.92 -11.86
N PHE A 464 2.68 -5.00 -11.51
CA PHE A 464 3.21 -5.98 -10.54
C PHE A 464 3.03 -5.60 -9.06
N SER A 465 2.66 -4.35 -8.76
CA SER A 465 2.54 -3.88 -7.38
C SER A 465 1.33 -4.48 -6.66
N ASP A 466 1.47 -4.74 -5.36
CA ASP A 466 0.40 -5.18 -4.45
C ASP A 466 -0.37 -6.45 -4.88
N GLY A 467 0.21 -7.29 -5.74
CA GLY A 467 -0.46 -8.50 -6.27
C GLY A 467 -1.58 -8.20 -7.27
N LYS A 468 -1.57 -7.02 -7.90
CA LYS A 468 -2.54 -6.64 -8.94
C LYS A 468 -2.46 -7.54 -10.17
N ASP A 469 -1.27 -8.04 -10.50
CA ASP A 469 -1.04 -9.01 -11.57
C ASP A 469 -1.93 -10.25 -11.46
N LEU A 470 -2.06 -10.83 -10.27
CA LEU A 470 -2.96 -11.96 -9.99
C LEU A 470 -4.43 -11.65 -10.34
N TYR A 471 -4.93 -10.49 -9.89
CA TYR A 471 -6.33 -10.10 -10.12
C TYR A 471 -6.60 -9.76 -11.59
N HIS A 472 -5.67 -9.08 -12.26
CA HIS A 472 -5.76 -8.75 -13.67
C HIS A 472 -5.79 -10.01 -14.54
N VAL A 473 -4.85 -10.94 -14.34
CA VAL A 473 -4.79 -12.18 -15.12
C VAL A 473 -6.02 -13.05 -14.88
N ALA A 474 -6.44 -13.20 -13.61
CA ALA A 474 -7.66 -13.95 -13.29
C ALA A 474 -8.91 -13.33 -13.96
N HIS A 475 -9.02 -12.00 -14.01
CA HIS A 475 -10.12 -11.32 -14.69
C HIS A 475 -10.07 -11.48 -16.22
N ALA A 476 -8.87 -11.40 -16.80
CA ALA A 476 -8.62 -11.59 -18.23
C ALA A 476 -9.05 -12.97 -18.75
N THR A 477 -9.01 -14.02 -17.91
CA THR A 477 -9.51 -15.35 -18.30
C THR A 477 -10.97 -15.38 -18.77
N LYS A 478 -11.78 -14.38 -18.40
CA LYS A 478 -13.20 -14.28 -18.77
C LYS A 478 -13.39 -13.79 -20.21
N PHE A 479 -12.39 -13.11 -20.75
CA PHE A 479 -12.44 -12.50 -22.07
C PHE A 479 -11.94 -13.46 -23.15
N VAL A 480 -11.31 -14.58 -22.78
CA VAL A 480 -10.82 -15.59 -23.72
C VAL A 480 -11.99 -16.47 -24.20
N LYS A 481 -12.09 -16.69 -25.51
CA LYS A 481 -13.02 -17.66 -26.10
C LYS A 481 -12.69 -19.08 -25.62
N PRO A 482 -13.66 -20.02 -25.59
CA PRO A 482 -13.34 -21.44 -25.45
C PRO A 482 -12.29 -21.88 -26.47
N GLY A 483 -11.28 -22.64 -26.04
CA GLY A 483 -10.12 -23.02 -26.87
C GLY A 483 -9.14 -21.89 -27.21
N GLY A 484 -9.34 -20.66 -26.70
CA GLY A 484 -8.40 -19.56 -26.83
C GLY A 484 -7.24 -19.65 -25.82
N LEU A 485 -6.35 -18.64 -25.83
CA LEU A 485 -5.14 -18.64 -25.00
C LEU A 485 -4.90 -17.28 -24.33
N LEU A 486 -4.53 -17.30 -23.06
CA LEU A 486 -4.04 -16.13 -22.34
C LEU A 486 -2.54 -16.26 -22.07
N VAL A 487 -1.79 -15.22 -22.38
CA VAL A 487 -0.35 -15.13 -22.10
C VAL A 487 -0.07 -13.84 -21.33
N ALA A 488 0.47 -13.95 -20.11
CA ALA A 488 0.63 -12.80 -19.22
C ALA A 488 1.99 -12.77 -18.51
N VAL A 489 2.62 -11.59 -18.44
CA VAL A 489 3.78 -11.39 -17.57
C VAL A 489 3.32 -11.21 -16.12
N MET A 490 3.96 -11.87 -15.17
CA MET A 490 3.66 -11.79 -13.75
C MET A 490 4.93 -11.71 -12.91
N GLY A 491 4.82 -11.23 -11.66
CA GLY A 491 5.93 -11.33 -10.72
C GLY A 491 6.18 -12.80 -10.34
N ALA A 492 7.45 -13.23 -10.31
CA ALA A 492 7.82 -14.63 -10.02
C ALA A 492 7.35 -15.13 -8.64
N SER A 493 6.97 -14.22 -7.74
CA SER A 493 6.37 -14.55 -6.46
C SER A 493 5.12 -15.43 -6.57
N VAL A 494 4.39 -15.38 -7.70
CA VAL A 494 3.24 -16.25 -7.94
C VAL A 494 3.60 -17.74 -7.92
N ILE A 495 4.85 -18.11 -8.19
CA ILE A 495 5.28 -19.52 -8.24
C ILE A 495 5.49 -20.10 -6.83
N TYR A 496 6.09 -19.32 -5.91
CA TYR A 496 6.54 -19.84 -4.61
C TYR A 496 5.76 -19.31 -3.40
N ARG A 497 4.98 -18.24 -3.54
CA ARG A 497 4.27 -17.61 -2.41
C ARG A 497 3.14 -18.53 -1.92
N GLN A 498 3.11 -18.78 -0.61
CA GLN A 498 2.13 -19.64 0.08
C GLN A 498 0.90 -18.86 0.58
N THR A 499 0.48 -17.82 -0.15
CA THR A 499 -0.80 -17.16 0.12
C THR A 499 -1.92 -17.94 -0.56
N LYS A 500 -3.11 -17.94 0.05
CA LYS A 500 -4.28 -18.64 -0.50
C LYS A 500 -4.60 -18.21 -1.93
N ASP A 501 -4.44 -16.93 -2.25
CA ASP A 501 -4.70 -16.40 -3.60
C ASP A 501 -3.68 -16.93 -4.62
N ALA A 502 -2.40 -16.98 -4.27
CA ALA A 502 -1.37 -17.53 -5.15
C ALA A 502 -1.49 -19.05 -5.31
N GLU A 503 -1.82 -19.78 -4.24
CA GLU A 503 -2.13 -21.22 -4.30
C GLU A 503 -3.33 -21.51 -5.19
N ARG A 504 -4.42 -20.75 -5.03
CA ARG A 504 -5.62 -20.89 -5.84
C ARG A 504 -5.37 -20.54 -7.31
N PHE A 505 -4.60 -19.49 -7.57
CA PHE A 505 -4.22 -19.11 -8.92
C PHE A 505 -3.38 -20.20 -9.59
N ARG A 506 -2.36 -20.74 -8.91
CA ARG A 506 -1.58 -21.87 -9.43
C ARG A 506 -2.46 -23.09 -9.71
N ALA A 507 -3.42 -23.40 -8.83
CA ALA A 507 -4.35 -24.50 -9.05
C ALA A 507 -5.25 -24.26 -10.28
N MET A 508 -5.71 -23.03 -10.53
CA MET A 508 -6.48 -22.68 -11.73
C MET A 508 -5.64 -22.79 -13.01
N VAL A 509 -4.37 -22.37 -12.97
CA VAL A 509 -3.44 -22.51 -14.10
C VAL A 509 -3.25 -24.00 -14.41
N ASP A 510 -2.98 -24.82 -13.40
CA ASP A 510 -2.79 -26.26 -13.51
C ASP A 510 -4.06 -26.98 -14.04
N GLU A 511 -5.24 -26.64 -13.50
CA GLU A 511 -6.53 -27.19 -13.95
C GLU A 511 -6.80 -26.92 -15.43
N ARG A 512 -6.32 -25.79 -15.96
CA ARG A 512 -6.45 -25.39 -17.36
C ARG A 512 -5.34 -25.94 -18.26
N GLY A 513 -4.42 -26.76 -17.73
CA GLY A 513 -3.24 -27.24 -18.45
C GLY A 513 -2.24 -26.13 -18.78
N GLY A 514 -2.28 -25.02 -18.05
CA GLY A 514 -1.36 -23.90 -18.19
C GLY A 514 -0.05 -24.13 -17.44
N TRP A 515 0.94 -23.30 -17.74
CA TRP A 515 2.27 -23.37 -17.12
C TRP A 515 2.90 -21.99 -16.98
N PHE A 516 4.02 -21.93 -16.25
CA PHE A 516 4.81 -20.72 -16.08
C PHE A 516 6.18 -20.89 -16.73
N GLU A 517 6.62 -19.87 -17.45
CA GLU A 517 7.96 -19.76 -18.03
C GLU A 517 8.74 -18.64 -17.33
N PRO A 518 9.82 -18.95 -16.58
CA PRO A 518 10.65 -17.93 -15.95
C PRO A 518 11.33 -17.02 -16.97
N LEU A 519 11.30 -15.71 -16.74
CA LEU A 519 12.09 -14.76 -17.51
C LEU A 519 13.49 -14.58 -16.88
N PRO A 520 14.53 -14.27 -17.69
CA PRO A 520 15.84 -13.96 -17.17
C PRO A 520 15.83 -12.85 -16.10
N ALA A 521 16.72 -12.97 -15.12
CA ALA A 521 16.88 -11.92 -14.11
C ALA A 521 17.25 -10.59 -14.78
N GLY A 522 16.56 -9.50 -14.40
CA GLY A 522 16.78 -8.19 -15.00
C GLY A 522 16.11 -7.97 -16.35
N SER A 523 15.19 -8.84 -16.80
CA SER A 523 14.41 -8.61 -18.03
C SER A 523 13.73 -7.25 -18.08
N PHE A 524 13.37 -6.68 -16.92
CA PHE A 524 12.76 -5.36 -16.80
C PHE A 524 13.70 -4.32 -16.16
N ALA A 525 15.01 -4.55 -16.11
CA ALA A 525 15.96 -3.55 -15.60
C ALA A 525 16.15 -2.40 -16.63
N PRO A 526 16.35 -1.14 -16.21
CA PRO A 526 16.44 -0.66 -14.83
C PRO A 526 15.08 -0.38 -14.16
N ALA A 527 13.97 -0.55 -14.88
CA ALA A 527 12.62 -0.23 -14.41
C ALA A 527 12.21 -1.04 -13.15
N THR A 528 12.56 -2.32 -13.09
CA THR A 528 12.43 -3.14 -11.88
C THR A 528 13.46 -4.27 -11.86
N ASN A 529 13.96 -4.58 -10.66
CA ASN A 529 14.82 -5.74 -10.39
C ASN A 529 14.01 -6.98 -9.95
N ALA A 530 12.68 -6.93 -10.02
CA ALA A 530 11.84 -8.07 -9.69
C ALA A 530 12.03 -9.19 -10.71
N ASN A 531 12.18 -10.43 -10.22
CA ASN A 531 12.09 -11.60 -11.08
C ASN A 531 10.66 -11.74 -11.60
N THR A 532 10.52 -12.02 -12.90
CA THR A 532 9.23 -12.15 -13.58
C THR A 532 9.12 -13.50 -14.27
N VAL A 533 7.88 -13.88 -14.57
CA VAL A 533 7.51 -15.13 -15.26
C VAL A 533 6.44 -14.81 -16.29
N ILE A 534 6.35 -15.59 -17.36
CA ILE A 534 5.20 -15.58 -18.27
C ILE A 534 4.27 -16.73 -17.86
N ALA A 535 3.01 -16.42 -17.59
CA ALA A 535 1.96 -17.41 -17.38
C ALA A 535 1.25 -17.68 -18.72
N ILE A 536 1.17 -18.94 -19.12
CA ILE A 536 0.45 -19.40 -20.31
C ILE A 536 -0.76 -20.19 -19.82
N ILE A 537 -1.96 -19.72 -20.14
CA ILE A 537 -3.22 -20.24 -19.58
C ILE A 537 -4.20 -20.51 -20.72
N PRO A 538 -4.37 -21.78 -21.13
CA PRO A 538 -5.42 -22.15 -22.07
C PRO A 538 -6.81 -21.87 -21.50
N ALA A 539 -7.75 -21.50 -22.37
CA ALA A 539 -9.17 -21.49 -22.02
C ALA A 539 -9.73 -22.92 -22.11
N PRO A 540 -10.74 -23.27 -21.30
CA PRO A 540 -11.44 -24.55 -21.44
C PRO A 540 -11.97 -24.76 -22.86
N GLU A 541 -11.98 -26.01 -23.32
CA GLU A 541 -12.74 -26.38 -24.52
C GLU A 541 -14.26 -26.21 -24.25
N ALA A 542 -15.03 -25.94 -25.30
CA ALA A 542 -16.45 -25.60 -25.23
C ALA A 542 -17.35 -26.76 -24.77
#